data_AF-K3WLY5-F1
#
_entry.id   AF-K3WLY5-F1
#
_cell.length_a   1.000
_cell.length_b   1.000
_cell.length_c   1.000
_cell.angle_alpha   90.00
_cell.angle_beta   90.00
_cell.angle_gamma   90.00
#
_symmetry.space_group_name_H-M   'P 1'
#
loop_
_entity.id
_entity.type
_entity.pdbx_description
1 polymer ?
#
loop_
_entity_poly.entity_id
_entity_poly.type
_entity_poly.pdbx_seq_one_letter_code
_entity_poly.pdbx_strand_id
1 'polypeptide(L)'
;MAMMQGGGAESFAIGKVRALVRRPRRDDAQKLLEQIAAHVLPILTQRCFRVRRLQEFFPTNPHLLGMNVNKGVKIYIRLRPANAPGTFFPFEALLETMLHELTHMVRVGIEWQEHVY
;
A
#
# COMPACT_ATOMS: atom_id res chain seq x y z
N MET A 1 -31.71 29.50 10.97
CA MET A 1 -31.48 28.05 11.18
C MET A 1 -31.48 27.37 9.82
N ALA A 2 -30.30 27.28 9.18
CA ALA A 2 -30.14 26.65 7.88
C ALA A 2 -29.40 25.33 8.09
N MET A 3 -30.06 24.23 7.71
CA MET A 3 -29.47 22.90 7.62
C MET A 3 -28.44 22.91 6.48
N MET A 4 -27.15 22.98 6.80
CA MET A 4 -26.11 22.67 5.83
C MET A 4 -26.08 21.15 5.65
N GLN A 5 -26.49 20.72 4.46
CA GLN A 5 -26.40 19.33 4.02
C GLN A 5 -24.94 18.88 4.09
N GLY A 6 -24.66 17.83 4.86
CA GLY A 6 -23.35 17.22 4.95
C GLY A 6 -22.97 16.61 3.60
N GLY A 7 -22.09 17.30 2.87
CA GLY A 7 -21.37 16.72 1.75
C GLY A 7 -20.57 15.53 2.26
N GLY A 8 -20.74 14.37 1.62
CA GLY A 8 -20.03 13.15 2.00
C GLY A 8 -18.53 13.41 2.07
N ALA A 9 -17.95 13.25 3.25
CA ALA A 9 -16.53 13.45 3.47
C ALA A 9 -15.75 12.55 2.51
N GLU A 10 -15.09 13.14 1.52
CA GLU A 10 -14.07 12.48 0.71
C GLU A 10 -13.01 11.93 1.69
N SER A 11 -13.07 10.63 2.00
CA SER A 11 -12.15 10.05 2.96
C SER A 11 -10.76 9.91 2.34
N PHE A 12 -9.77 10.52 2.99
CA PHE A 12 -8.34 10.37 2.68
C PHE A 12 -7.80 9.01 3.16
N ALA A 13 -8.54 7.96 2.79
CA ALA A 13 -8.34 6.59 3.25
C ALA A 13 -8.00 5.66 2.08
N ILE A 14 -7.63 4.43 2.43
CA ILE A 14 -7.40 3.37 1.45
C ILE A 14 -8.74 2.72 1.09
N GLY A 15 -9.10 2.74 -0.19
CA GLY A 15 -10.42 2.28 -0.65
C GLY A 15 -10.63 0.77 -0.53
N LYS A 16 -9.74 -0.04 -1.10
CA LYS A 16 -9.79 -1.52 -1.02
C LYS A 16 -8.44 -2.08 -0.63
N VAL A 17 -8.43 -2.99 0.33
CA VAL A 17 -7.23 -3.72 0.78
C VAL A 17 -7.38 -5.20 0.44
N ARG A 18 -6.42 -5.81 -0.28
CA ARG A 18 -6.54 -7.21 -0.73
C ARG A 18 -5.22 -7.98 -0.72
N ALA A 19 -5.18 -9.07 0.05
CA ALA A 19 -4.17 -10.12 -0.06
C ALA A 19 -4.38 -11.05 -1.27
N LEU A 20 -3.35 -11.79 -1.67
CA LEU A 20 -3.40 -12.80 -2.73
C LEU A 20 -4.24 -14.00 -2.31
N VAL A 21 -5.27 -14.33 -3.11
CA VAL A 21 -6.27 -15.35 -2.75
C VAL A 21 -5.69 -16.77 -2.66
N ARG A 22 -4.70 -17.10 -3.51
CA ARG A 22 -4.15 -18.46 -3.65
C ARG A 22 -2.79 -18.63 -2.97
N ARG A 23 -2.52 -17.89 -1.89
CA ARG A 23 -1.28 -17.99 -1.11
C ARG A 23 -1.55 -18.53 0.30
N PRO A 24 -0.61 -19.30 0.89
CA PRO A 24 -0.77 -19.82 2.24
C PRO A 24 -0.88 -18.66 3.24
N ARG A 25 -1.61 -18.87 4.35
CA ARG A 25 -1.78 -17.85 5.39
C ARG A 25 -2.36 -16.53 4.85
N ARG A 26 -3.31 -16.61 3.92
CA ARG A 26 -3.97 -15.44 3.31
C ARG A 26 -4.53 -14.47 4.36
N ASP A 27 -5.15 -14.99 5.41
CA ASP A 27 -5.80 -14.15 6.40
C ASP A 27 -4.80 -13.35 7.25
N ASP A 28 -3.63 -13.92 7.53
CA ASP A 28 -2.51 -13.19 8.14
C ASP A 28 -1.99 -12.08 7.21
N ALA A 29 -1.88 -12.38 5.90
CA ALA A 29 -1.49 -11.40 4.89
C ALA A 29 -2.49 -10.25 4.80
N GLN A 30 -3.79 -10.55 4.88
CA GLN A 30 -4.85 -9.55 4.88
C GLN A 30 -4.75 -8.64 6.11
N LYS A 31 -4.57 -9.22 7.31
CA LYS A 31 -4.36 -8.48 8.56
C LYS A 31 -3.14 -7.58 8.49
N LEU A 32 -2.02 -8.06 7.93
CA LEU A 32 -0.82 -7.24 7.74
C LEU A 32 -1.08 -6.03 6.85
N LEU A 33 -1.77 -6.19 5.71
CA LEU A 33 -2.11 -5.06 4.84
C LEU A 33 -3.06 -4.06 5.53
N GLU A 34 -4.04 -4.54 6.29
CA GLU A 34 -4.96 -3.69 7.06
C GLU A 34 -4.22 -2.94 8.16
N GLN A 35 -3.26 -3.57 8.82
CA GLN A 35 -2.40 -2.94 9.80
C GLN A 35 -1.52 -1.86 9.16
N ILE A 36 -0.90 -2.13 8.00
CA ILE A 36 -0.15 -1.14 7.22
C ILE A 36 -1.06 0.04 6.86
N ALA A 37 -2.27 -0.23 6.36
CA ALA A 37 -3.25 0.79 5.99
C ALA A 37 -3.61 1.71 7.17
N ALA A 38 -3.80 1.14 8.36
CA ALA A 38 -4.09 1.89 9.58
C ALA A 38 -2.92 2.80 9.99
N HIS A 39 -1.68 2.30 9.91
CA HIS A 39 -0.48 3.06 10.32
C HIS A 39 -0.21 4.28 9.43
N VAL A 40 -0.53 4.20 8.14
CA VAL A 40 -0.30 5.31 7.21
C VAL A 40 -1.48 6.28 7.10
N LEU A 41 -2.63 5.97 7.70
CA LEU A 41 -3.82 6.82 7.66
C LEU A 41 -3.56 8.27 8.10
N PRO A 42 -2.78 8.56 9.17
CA PRO A 42 -2.44 9.94 9.54
C PRO A 42 -1.70 10.69 8.43
N ILE A 43 -0.78 10.02 7.72
CA ILE A 43 -0.04 10.60 6.60
C ILE A 43 -0.99 10.89 5.43
N LEU A 44 -1.86 9.93 5.09
CA LEU A 44 -2.83 10.12 4.01
C LEU A 44 -3.74 11.32 4.28
N THR A 45 -4.17 11.46 5.53
CA THR A 45 -5.05 12.54 5.98
C THR A 45 -4.35 13.89 5.93
N GLN A 46 -3.16 14.00 6.53
CA GLN A 46 -2.40 15.25 6.57
C GLN A 46 -1.94 15.74 5.19
N ARG A 47 -1.70 14.81 4.26
CA ARG A 47 -1.24 15.12 2.89
C ARG A 47 -2.38 15.14 1.87
N CYS A 48 -3.62 14.95 2.30
CA CYS A 48 -4.78 14.81 1.42
C CYS A 48 -4.58 13.74 0.32
N PHE A 49 -3.85 12.68 0.62
CA PHE A 49 -3.62 11.59 -0.32
C PHE A 49 -4.80 10.63 -0.37
N ARG A 50 -5.05 10.09 -1.56
CA ARG A 50 -6.08 9.08 -1.77
C ARG A 50 -5.48 7.86 -2.47
N VAL A 51 -5.58 6.71 -1.81
CA VAL A 51 -5.15 5.42 -2.36
C VAL A 51 -6.39 4.57 -2.65
N ARG A 52 -6.67 4.28 -3.92
CA ARG A 52 -7.86 3.51 -4.29
C ARG A 52 -7.74 2.04 -3.90
N ARG A 53 -6.53 1.46 -4.03
CA ARG A 53 -6.27 0.04 -3.76
C ARG A 53 -4.89 -0.16 -3.16
N LEU A 54 -4.82 -0.88 -2.05
CA LEU A 54 -3.60 -1.47 -1.50
C LEU A 54 -3.68 -2.99 -1.68
N GLN A 55 -2.70 -3.60 -2.34
CA GLN A 55 -2.76 -5.02 -2.66
C GLN A 55 -1.43 -5.72 -2.41
N GLU A 56 -1.50 -6.98 -1.97
CA GLU A 56 -0.35 -7.87 -2.04
C GLU A 56 -0.04 -8.21 -3.50
N PHE A 57 1.24 -8.29 -3.83
CA PHE A 57 1.73 -8.93 -5.05
C PHE A 57 2.92 -9.85 -4.79
N PHE A 58 3.28 -10.64 -5.79
CA PHE A 58 4.43 -11.54 -5.75
C PHE A 58 5.05 -11.63 -7.15
N PRO A 59 5.75 -10.58 -7.60
CA PRO A 59 6.35 -10.54 -8.94
C PRO A 59 7.47 -11.58 -9.09
N THR A 60 7.87 -11.86 -10.33
CA THR A 60 9.02 -12.74 -10.63
C THR A 60 10.34 -12.12 -10.20
N ASN A 61 10.48 -10.79 -10.33
CA ASN A 61 11.65 -10.08 -9.81
C ASN A 61 11.63 -10.14 -8.27
N PRO A 62 12.64 -10.77 -7.62
CA PRO A 62 12.70 -10.88 -6.17
C PRO A 62 12.94 -9.54 -5.46
N HIS A 63 13.56 -8.59 -6.17
CA HIS A 63 13.94 -7.26 -5.68
C HIS A 63 12.77 -6.26 -5.64
N LEU A 64 11.69 -6.53 -6.40
CA LEU A 64 10.54 -5.65 -6.43
C LEU A 64 9.68 -5.84 -5.17
N LEU A 65 9.85 -4.92 -4.21
CA LEU A 65 9.17 -4.93 -2.91
C LEU A 65 7.88 -4.11 -2.88
N GLY A 66 7.79 -3.04 -3.67
CA GLY A 66 6.63 -2.14 -3.75
C GLY A 66 6.41 -1.61 -5.15
N MET A 67 5.21 -1.12 -5.44
CA MET A 67 4.94 -0.39 -6.69
C MET A 67 3.69 0.50 -6.57
N ASN A 68 3.86 1.80 -6.77
CA ASN A 68 2.79 2.77 -6.88
C ASN A 68 2.40 3.02 -8.35
N VAL A 69 1.19 2.61 -8.72
CA VAL A 69 0.62 2.81 -10.05
C VAL A 69 -0.27 4.05 -10.07
N ASN A 70 0.06 4.98 -10.98
CA ASN A 70 -0.71 6.19 -11.26
C ASN A 70 -1.08 6.98 -10.00
N LYS A 71 -0.08 7.30 -9.15
CA LYS A 71 -0.25 8.12 -7.93
C LYS A 71 -1.42 7.64 -7.06
N GLY A 72 -1.37 6.39 -6.62
CA GLY A 72 -2.31 5.84 -5.65
C GLY A 72 -3.57 5.22 -6.24
N VAL A 73 -3.70 5.12 -7.56
CA VAL A 73 -4.73 4.26 -8.17
C VAL A 73 -4.56 2.81 -7.73
N LYS A 74 -3.32 2.39 -7.53
CA LYS A 74 -3.00 1.12 -6.89
C LYS A 74 -1.60 1.17 -6.28
N ILE A 75 -1.45 0.70 -5.06
CA ILE A 75 -0.16 0.43 -4.44
C ILE A 75 -0.06 -1.07 -4.21
N TYR A 76 1.05 -1.65 -4.64
CA TYR A 76 1.40 -3.03 -4.36
C TYR A 76 2.50 -3.09 -3.29
N ILE A 77 2.41 -4.11 -2.43
CA ILE A 77 3.44 -4.45 -1.45
C ILE A 77 3.70 -5.95 -1.53
N ARG A 78 4.98 -6.35 -1.55
CA ARG A 78 5.41 -7.74 -1.46
C ARG A 78 5.49 -8.08 0.02
N LEU A 79 4.55 -8.91 0.47
CA LEU A 79 4.53 -9.34 1.88
C LEU A 79 5.52 -10.47 2.16
N ARG A 80 5.93 -11.20 1.13
CA ARG A 80 6.59 -12.51 1.23
C ARG A 80 7.96 -12.50 0.56
N PRO A 81 9.01 -13.01 1.23
CA PRO A 81 10.31 -13.23 0.60
C PRO A 81 10.19 -14.17 -0.60
N ALA A 82 10.99 -13.92 -1.65
CA ALA A 82 10.97 -14.75 -2.85
C ALA A 82 11.43 -16.19 -2.58
N ASN A 83 12.43 -16.36 -1.71
CA ASN A 83 12.99 -17.64 -1.29
C ASN A 83 12.18 -18.35 -0.19
N ALA A 84 11.22 -17.66 0.44
CA ALA A 84 10.41 -18.21 1.53
C ALA A 84 8.94 -17.74 1.43
N PRO A 85 8.18 -18.14 0.40
CA PRO A 85 6.81 -17.65 0.18
C PRO A 85 5.79 -18.06 1.27
N GLY A 86 6.16 -18.98 2.17
CA GLY A 86 5.35 -19.38 3.33
C GLY A 86 5.47 -18.45 4.54
N THR A 87 6.45 -17.53 4.54
CA THR A 87 6.69 -16.57 5.61
C THR A 87 6.40 -15.14 5.13
N PHE A 88 6.48 -14.19 6.06
CA PHE A 88 6.31 -12.77 5.80
C PHE A 88 7.58 -12.00 6.17
N PHE A 89 7.81 -10.87 5.51
CA PHE A 89 8.78 -9.89 6.00
C PHE A 89 8.34 -9.33 7.36
N PRO A 90 9.28 -8.82 8.18
CA PRO A 90 8.96 -8.06 9.38
C PRO A 90 8.04 -6.87 9.05
N PHE A 91 7.14 -6.53 9.99
CA PHE A 91 6.15 -5.48 9.78
C PHE A 91 6.78 -4.13 9.45
N GLU A 92 7.90 -3.82 10.08
CA GLU A 92 8.66 -2.59 9.92
C GLU A 92 9.14 -2.42 8.46
N ALA A 93 9.70 -3.48 7.87
CA ALA A 93 10.15 -3.48 6.47
C ALA A 93 8.97 -3.30 5.49
N LEU A 94 7.81 -3.87 5.80
CA LEU A 94 6.59 -3.68 5.00
C LEU A 94 6.07 -2.25 5.11
N LEU A 95 6.11 -1.67 6.31
CA LEU A 95 5.72 -0.28 6.54
C LEU A 95 6.68 0.69 5.84
N GLU A 96 7.99 0.46 5.90
CA GLU A 96 9.00 1.22 5.17
C GLU A 96 8.73 1.22 3.66
N THR A 97 8.43 0.04 3.10
CA THR A 97 8.05 -0.09 1.69
C THR A 97 6.79 0.72 1.38
N MET A 98 5.75 0.64 2.22
CA MET A 98 4.54 1.45 2.01
C MET A 98 4.81 2.96 2.07
N LEU A 99 5.64 3.40 3.02
CA LEU A 99 6.02 4.81 3.15
C LEU A 99 6.79 5.29 1.91
N HIS A 100 7.71 4.47 1.39
CA HIS A 100 8.40 4.74 0.14
C HIS A 100 7.41 4.93 -1.01
N GLU A 101 6.46 4.01 -1.18
CA GLU A 101 5.44 4.09 -2.24
C GLU A 101 4.57 5.34 -2.12
N LEU A 102 4.29 5.82 -0.91
CA LEU A 102 3.57 7.08 -0.72
C LEU A 102 4.38 8.30 -1.19
N THR A 103 5.70 8.26 -1.21
CA THR A 103 6.51 9.37 -1.75
C THR A 103 6.32 9.58 -3.26
N HIS A 104 6.05 8.49 -3.99
CA HIS A 104 5.70 8.51 -5.42
C HIS A 104 4.33 9.16 -5.71
N MET A 105 3.52 9.45 -4.68
CA MET A 105 2.29 10.25 -4.85
C MET A 105 2.60 11.69 -5.28
N VAL A 106 3.73 12.25 -4.82
CA VAL A 106 4.11 13.65 -5.06
C VAL A 106 5.11 13.77 -6.19
N ARG A 107 6.05 12.82 -6.31
CA ARG A 107 7.09 12.83 -7.34
C ARG A 107 6.69 11.98 -8.54
N VAL A 108 6.66 12.58 -9.73
CA VAL A 108 6.75 11.84 -11.01
C VAL A 108 7.92 12.41 -11.79
N GLY A 109 9.00 11.64 -11.84
CA GLY A 109 10.01 11.72 -12.89
C GLY A 109 10.12 10.32 -13.46
N ILE A 110 9.93 10.18 -14.76
CA ILE A 110 10.10 8.96 -15.53
C ILE A 110 11.58 8.57 -15.47
N GLU A 111 12.11 8.04 -14.35
CA GLU A 111 13.46 7.46 -14.31
C GLU A 111 13.87 6.70 -13.04
N TRP A 112 13.00 6.52 -12.03
CA TRP A 112 13.43 5.86 -10.78
C TRP A 112 12.57 4.63 -10.47
N GLN A 113 12.56 3.65 -11.39
CA GLN A 113 11.98 2.33 -11.14
C GLN A 113 13.01 1.26 -10.74
N GLU A 114 14.32 1.56 -10.74
CA GLU A 114 15.37 0.52 -10.60
C GLU A 114 16.15 0.49 -9.28
N HIS A 115 15.88 1.37 -8.31
CA HIS A 115 16.73 1.47 -7.12
C HIS A 115 15.96 1.39 -5.81
N VAL A 116 15.37 0.22 -5.53
CA VAL A 116 15.20 -0.24 -4.14
C VAL A 116 15.53 -1.74 -4.09
N TYR A 117 16.77 -2.00 -3.62
CA TYR A 117 17.52 -3.25 -3.43
C TYR A 117 17.77 -4.14 -4.63
#